data_AF-A0A966FPT6-F1
#
_entry.id   AF-A0A966FPT6-F1
#
_cell.length_a   1.000
_cell.length_b   1.000
_cell.length_c   1.000
_cell.angle_alpha   90.00
_cell.angle_beta   90.00
_cell.angle_gamma   90.00
#
_symmetry.space_group_name_H-M   'P 1'
#
loop_
_entity.id
_entity.type
_entity.pdbx_description
1 polymer ?
#
loop_
_entity_poly.entity_id
_entity_poly.type
_entity_poly.pdbx_seq_one_letter_code
_entity_poly.pdbx_strand_id
1 'polypeptide(L)' 'MEPVLRIKDLKTEFFTYTGVVKAVRGIDFSVNPG' A
#
# COMPACT_ATOMS: atom_id res chain seq x y z
N MET A 1 -14.08 13.87 11.24
CA MET A 1 -13.36 12.87 12.07
C MET A 1 -12.02 12.63 11.42
N GLU A 2 -10.93 12.65 12.17
CA GLU A 2 -9.61 12.33 11.63
C GLU A 2 -9.46 10.80 11.52
N PRO A 3 -8.90 10.27 10.43
CA PRO A 3 -8.64 8.84 10.27
C PRO A 3 -7.56 8.38 11.25
N VAL A 4 -7.70 7.17 11.80
CA VAL A 4 -6.70 6.57 12.70
C VAL A 4 -5.44 6.12 11.97
N LEU A 5 -5.56 5.84 10.67
CA LEU A 5 -4.44 5.50 9.80
C LEU A 5 -4.65 6.17 8.45
N ARG A 6 -3.58 6.75 7.93
CA ARG A 6 -3.54 7.31 6.57
C ARG A 6 -2.27 6.85 5.88
N ILE A 7 -2.43 6.13 4.77
CA ILE A 7 -1.34 5.71 3.91
C ILE A 7 -1.46 6.43 2.57
N LYS A 8 -0.30 6.87 2.06
CA LYS A 8 -0.17 7.53 0.76
C LYS A 8 0.83 6.76 -0.09
N ASP A 9 0.50 6.55 -1.36
CA ASP A 9 1.34 5.92 -2.38
C ASP A 9 1.97 4.59 -1.93
N LEU A 10 1.17 3.71 -1.31
CA LEU A 10 1.66 2.41 -0.87
C LEU A 10 2.14 1.59 -2.05
N LYS A 11 3.40 1.17 -2.01
CA LYS A 11 4.04 0.30 -2.99
C LYS A 11 4.64 -0.90 -2.29
N THR A 12 4.47 -2.06 -2.88
CA THR A 12 5.06 -3.30 -2.35
C THR A 12 5.48 -4.16 -3.52
N GLU A 13 6.74 -4.57 -3.54
CA GLU A 13 7.36 -5.32 -4.61
C GLU A 13 8.18 -6.48 -4.03
N PHE A 14 8.22 -7.59 -4.77
CA PHE A 14 8.98 -8.78 -4.39
C PHE A 14 9.88 -9.20 -5.56
N PHE A 15 11.16 -9.44 -5.26
CA PHE A 15 12.11 -9.99 -6.23
C PHE A 15 11.93 -11.50 -6.35
N THR A 16 11.96 -12.00 -7.57
CA THR A 16 11.84 -13.42 -7.91
C THR A 16 12.93 -13.80 -8.90
N TYR A 17 13.15 -15.11 -9.09
CA TYR A 17 14.13 -15.60 -10.08
C TYR A 17 13.87 -15.05 -11.50
N THR A 18 12.60 -14.85 -11.87
CA THR A 18 12.22 -14.41 -13.22
C THR A 18 11.93 -12.91 -13.32
N GLY A 19 12.16 -12.12 -12.27
CA GLY A 19 11.91 -10.67 -12.28
C GLY A 19 11.24 -10.14 -11.02
N VAL A 20 10.51 -9.02 -11.14
CA VAL A 20 9.88 -8.33 -10.01
C VAL A 20 8.37 -8.45 -10.07
N VAL A 21 7.76 -8.91 -8.98
CA VAL A 21 6.31 -8.89 -8.78
C VAL A 21 5.92 -7.62 -8.04
N LYS A 22 5.09 -6.78 -8.68
CA LYS A 22 4.51 -5.59 -8.05
C LYS A 22 3.16 -5.94 -7.40
N ALA A 23 3.18 -6.20 -6.10
CA ALA A 23 2.01 -6.63 -5.34
C ALA A 23 1.06 -5.47 -5.01
N VAL A 24 1.59 -4.27 -4.75
CA VAL A 24 0.78 -3.06 -4.56
C VAL A 24 1.36 -1.94 -5.43
N ARG A 25 0.49 -1.27 -6.19
CA ARG A 25 0.87 -0.32 -7.26
C ARG A 25 0.45 1.13 -6.94
N GLY A 26 0.94 1.67 -5.83
CA GLY A 26 0.74 3.09 -5.48
C GLY A 26 -0.70 3.40 -5.14
N ILE A 27 -1.16 2.94 -3.97
CA ILE A 27 -2.51 3.20 -3.49
C ILE A 27 -2.53 4.16 -2.31
N ASP A 28 -3.58 4.97 -2.27
CA ASP A 28 -3.92 5.81 -1.12
C ASP A 28 -5.08 5.15 -0.35
N PHE A 29 -4.96 5.02 0.97
CA PHE A 29 -6.08 4.55 1.79
C PHE A 29 -6.07 5.16 3.19
N SER A 30 -7.25 5.17 3.81
CA SER A 30 -7.45 5.63 5.18
C SER A 30 -8.37 4.70 5.94
N VAL A 31 -8.11 4.54 7.23
CA VAL A 31 -8.97 3.80 8.17
C VAL A 31 -9.58 4.80 9.13
N ASN A 32 -10.90 4.79 9.26
CA ASN A 32 -11.63 5.62 10.21
C ASN A 32 -11.77 4.90 11.56
N PRO A 33 -11.92 5.63 12.68
CA PRO A 33 -12.37 5.03 13.93
C PRO A 33 -13.69 4.25 13.73
N GLY A 34 -13.81 3.09 14.39
CA GLY A 34 -15.02 2.28 14.42
C GLY A 34 -16.04 2.75 15.45
#